data_AF-A0A510G9D0-F1
#
_entry.id   AF-A0A510G9D0-F1
#
_cell.length_a   1.000
_cell.length_b   1.000
_cell.length_c   1.000
_cell.angle_alpha   90.00
_cell.angle_beta   90.00
_cell.angle_gamma   90.00
#
_symmetry.space_group_name_H-M   'P 1'
#
loop_
_entity.id
_entity.type
_entity.pdbx_description
1 polymer ?
#
loop_
_entity_poly.entity_id
_entity_poly.type
_entity_poly.pdbx_seq_one_letter_code
_entity_poly.pdbx_strand_id
1 'polypeptide(L)'
;MDSISKLYAVSQMKAGDGVNISLFKGSSDHCSKKATSYTNCCSASLKGWGSNVGAKCSKNEQLLIEKQKKNLCVYVGKESNKKVGVTTLVKHHYCCFGNLLDKVVQVQARKQLGLSFGSGKNPDCRGLTLEEIERINWDEIDFTEFIEDLKVKFFSKYKMPGGDDLKERINNSLPDIREFDGNTQNQDNNASGWRVGEE
;
A
#
# COMPACT_ATOMS: atom_id res chain seq x y z
N MET A 1 8.25 -0.67 -0.99
CA MET A 1 9.69 -0.88 -1.22
C MET A 1 10.05 -2.36 -1.10
N ASP A 2 9.64 -3.06 -0.03
CA ASP A 2 9.92 -4.50 0.16
C ASP A 2 9.59 -5.39 -1.05
N SER A 3 8.42 -5.23 -1.68
CA SER A 3 8.03 -6.06 -2.82
C SER A 3 8.83 -5.79 -4.10
N ILE A 4 9.24 -4.55 -4.34
CA ILE A 4 10.07 -4.18 -5.50
C ILE A 4 11.49 -4.73 -5.31
N SER A 5 12.02 -4.65 -4.10
CA SER A 5 13.31 -5.27 -3.77
C SER A 5 13.29 -6.78 -3.94
N LYS A 6 12.19 -7.44 -3.58
CA LYS A 6 11.98 -8.89 -3.82
C LYS A 6 11.91 -9.22 -5.31
N LEU A 7 11.17 -8.42 -6.09
CA LEU A 7 11.12 -8.57 -7.56
C LEU A 7 12.51 -8.44 -8.19
N TYR A 8 13.27 -7.41 -7.81
CA TYR A 8 14.64 -7.20 -8.31
C TYR A 8 15.59 -8.34 -7.92
N ALA A 9 15.46 -8.88 -6.71
CA ALA A 9 16.24 -10.04 -6.30
C ALA A 9 15.90 -11.28 -7.15
N VAL A 10 14.61 -11.51 -7.44
CA VAL A 10 14.17 -12.65 -8.26
C VAL A 10 14.61 -12.51 -9.72
N SER A 11 14.60 -11.30 -10.30
CA SER A 11 15.06 -11.11 -11.69
C SER A 11 16.55 -11.42 -11.90
N GLN A 12 17.34 -11.47 -10.83
CA GLN A 12 18.78 -11.79 -10.88
C GLN A 12 19.06 -13.28 -10.62
N MET A 13 18.06 -14.07 -10.22
CA MET A 13 18.20 -15.50 -9.97
C MET A 13 18.01 -16.31 -11.26
N LYS A 14 18.88 -17.30 -11.51
CA LYS A 14 18.70 -18.24 -12.63
C LYS A 14 17.54 -19.19 -12.34
N ALA A 15 16.60 -19.32 -13.27
CA ALA A 15 15.37 -20.11 -13.16
C ALA A 15 15.56 -21.66 -13.14
N GLY A 16 16.69 -22.16 -12.64
CA GLY A 16 17.08 -23.58 -12.69
C GLY A 16 17.17 -24.30 -11.35
N ASP A 17 17.18 -23.59 -10.22
CA ASP A 17 17.17 -24.21 -8.90
C ASP A 17 15.72 -24.32 -8.43
N GLY A 18 15.25 -25.52 -8.06
CA GLY A 18 13.86 -25.89 -7.72
C GLY A 18 13.23 -25.16 -6.51
N VAL A 19 13.39 -23.85 -6.44
CA VAL A 19 12.85 -22.94 -5.43
C VAL A 19 11.45 -22.55 -5.88
N ASN A 20 10.44 -23.01 -5.14
CA ASN A 20 9.06 -22.54 -5.28
C ASN A 20 8.96 -21.09 -4.74
N ILE A 21 9.33 -20.12 -5.58
CA ILE A 21 9.24 -18.70 -5.26
C ILE A 21 7.78 -18.27 -5.42
N SER A 22 7.19 -17.78 -4.33
CA SER A 22 5.85 -17.16 -4.36
C SER A 22 5.96 -15.68 -4.02
N LEU A 23 5.54 -14.80 -4.93
CA LEU A 23 5.56 -13.34 -4.74
C LEU A 23 4.20 -12.81 -4.26
N PHE A 24 4.20 -11.59 -3.72
CA PHE A 24 3.00 -10.88 -3.29
C PHE A 24 2.16 -11.64 -2.23
N LYS A 25 2.78 -12.48 -1.40
CA LYS A 25 2.08 -13.29 -0.39
C LYS A 25 1.34 -12.40 0.64
N GLY A 26 0.09 -12.75 0.92
CA GLY A 26 -0.71 -12.15 1.99
C GLY A 26 -0.73 -12.98 3.28
N SER A 27 -1.25 -12.38 4.35
CA SER A 27 -1.56 -13.06 5.62
C SER A 27 -3.06 -13.27 5.76
N SER A 28 -3.46 -14.45 6.25
CA SER A 28 -4.84 -14.74 6.64
C SER A 28 -5.09 -14.20 8.05
N ASP A 29 -5.78 -13.06 8.12
CA ASP A 29 -6.15 -12.42 9.37
C ASP A 29 -7.68 -12.51 9.58
N HIS A 30 -8.14 -12.47 10.83
CA HIS A 30 -9.57 -12.47 11.12
C HIS A 30 -9.91 -11.57 12.31
N CYS A 31 -11.15 -11.09 12.32
CA CYS A 31 -11.74 -10.40 13.46
C CYS A 31 -13.01 -11.10 13.93
N SER A 32 -13.33 -10.92 15.21
CA SER A 32 -14.46 -11.56 15.83
C SER A 32 -15.56 -10.57 16.24
N LYS A 33 -16.81 -10.99 16.03
CA LYS A 33 -18.02 -10.32 16.48
C LYS A 33 -18.78 -11.29 17.38
N LYS A 34 -18.90 -10.96 18.66
CA LYS A 34 -19.68 -11.75 19.62
C LYS A 34 -21.15 -11.36 19.51
N ALA A 35 -22.05 -12.33 19.43
CA ALA A 35 -23.49 -12.05 19.34
C ALA A 35 -24.10 -11.76 20.71
N THR A 36 -23.52 -12.32 21.77
CA THR A 36 -23.98 -12.19 23.17
C THR A 36 -23.32 -11.04 23.92
N SER A 37 -22.42 -10.29 23.27
CA SER A 37 -21.71 -9.15 23.85
C SER A 37 -21.71 -8.00 22.84
N TYR A 38 -21.64 -6.76 23.33
CA TYR A 38 -21.48 -5.57 22.48
C TYR A 38 -20.05 -5.44 21.87
N THR A 39 -19.22 -6.48 21.98
CA THR A 39 -17.83 -6.49 21.48
C THR A 39 -17.79 -6.79 19.99
N ASN A 40 -17.48 -5.75 19.19
CA ASN A 40 -17.22 -5.85 17.76
C ASN A 40 -15.76 -5.50 17.46
N CYS A 41 -14.93 -6.51 17.22
CA CYS A 41 -13.50 -6.33 16.91
C CYS A 41 -13.21 -6.18 15.41
N CYS A 42 -14.25 -6.02 14.58
CA CYS A 42 -14.11 -5.87 13.14
C CYS A 42 -14.17 -4.42 12.65
N SER A 43 -14.65 -3.48 13.47
CA SER A 43 -14.72 -2.06 13.13
C SER A 43 -13.78 -1.23 13.98
N ALA A 44 -13.17 -0.22 13.37
CA ALA A 44 -12.33 0.76 14.07
C ALA A 44 -13.09 1.55 15.15
N SER A 45 -14.40 1.76 14.96
CA SER A 45 -15.27 2.24 16.01
C SER A 45 -15.69 1.07 16.88
N LEU A 46 -15.16 1.03 18.11
CA LEU A 46 -15.81 0.40 19.25
C LEU A 46 -17.15 1.12 19.48
N LYS A 47 -18.17 0.80 18.69
CA LYS A 47 -19.52 1.36 18.87
C LYS A 47 -20.18 0.64 20.04
N GLY A 48 -19.89 1.10 21.26
CA GLY A 48 -20.51 0.60 22.49
C GLY A 48 -20.07 1.38 23.72
N TRP A 49 -21.03 1.78 24.54
CA TRP A 49 -20.87 2.46 25.83
C TRP A 49 -20.05 1.68 26.88
N GLY A 50 -19.54 0.48 26.53
CA GLY A 50 -18.74 -0.41 27.36
C GLY A 50 -17.26 -0.53 26.98
N SER A 51 -16.69 0.41 26.20
CA SER A 51 -15.25 0.37 25.84
C SER A 51 -14.28 0.41 27.04
N ASN A 52 -14.78 0.77 28.23
CA ASN A 52 -14.00 0.80 29.48
C ASN A 52 -14.24 -0.44 30.39
N VAL A 53 -15.07 -1.40 29.97
CA VAL A 53 -15.35 -2.65 30.71
C VAL A 53 -14.77 -3.87 29.98
N GLY A 54 -13.45 -4.04 30.07
CA GLY A 54 -12.76 -5.34 30.04
C GLY A 54 -12.74 -6.19 28.76
N ALA A 55 -13.57 -5.96 27.75
CA ALA A 55 -13.59 -6.77 26.52
C ALA A 55 -12.60 -6.22 25.48
N LYS A 56 -11.30 -6.45 25.69
CA LYS A 56 -10.24 -6.01 24.77
C LYS A 56 -10.16 -6.95 23.56
N CYS A 57 -10.19 -6.37 22.35
CA CYS A 57 -9.83 -7.07 21.12
C CYS A 57 -8.36 -7.54 21.19
N SER A 58 -8.05 -8.68 20.57
CA SER A 58 -6.69 -9.18 20.51
C SER A 58 -5.77 -8.23 19.72
N LYS A 59 -4.46 -8.31 19.95
CA LYS A 59 -3.47 -7.51 19.19
C LYS A 59 -3.59 -7.74 17.68
N ASN A 60 -3.83 -8.98 17.26
CA ASN A 60 -4.00 -9.31 15.84
C ASN A 60 -5.25 -8.66 15.24
N GLU A 61 -6.35 -8.56 16.00
CA GLU A 61 -7.57 -7.85 15.57
C GLU A 61 -7.33 -6.35 15.45
N GLN A 62 -6.56 -5.76 16.37
CA GLN A 62 -6.17 -4.35 16.27
C GLN A 62 -5.29 -4.08 15.05
N LEU A 63 -4.30 -4.93 14.79
CA LEU A 63 -3.46 -4.86 13.60
C LEU A 63 -4.28 -5.03 12.31
N LEU A 64 -5.25 -5.93 12.31
CA LEU A 64 -6.19 -6.08 11.18
C LEU A 64 -6.99 -4.80 10.94
N ILE A 65 -7.46 -4.13 11.98
CA ILE A 65 -8.14 -2.82 11.85
C ILE A 65 -7.20 -1.79 11.19
N GLU A 66 -5.93 -1.74 11.58
CA GLU A 66 -4.95 -0.84 10.96
C GLU A 66 -4.70 -1.16 9.49
N LYS A 67 -4.55 -2.44 9.14
CA LYS A 67 -4.39 -2.88 7.75
C LYS A 67 -5.62 -2.54 6.91
N GLN A 68 -6.83 -2.72 7.46
CA GLN A 68 -8.08 -2.33 6.81
C GLN A 68 -8.18 -0.82 6.61
N LYS A 69 -7.79 0.02 7.58
CA LYS A 69 -7.73 1.48 7.42
C LYS A 69 -6.78 1.92 6.31
N LYS A 70 -5.69 1.17 6.12
CA LYS A 70 -4.73 1.36 5.03
C LYS A 70 -5.17 0.72 3.72
N ASN A 71 -6.39 0.18 3.67
CA ASN A 71 -6.98 -0.49 2.52
C ASN A 71 -6.14 -1.67 1.98
N LEU A 72 -5.48 -2.41 2.88
CA LEU A 72 -4.54 -3.50 2.53
C LEU A 72 -5.18 -4.90 2.57
N CYS A 73 -6.48 -5.00 2.82
CA CYS A 73 -7.15 -6.28 3.06
C CYS A 73 -8.30 -6.52 2.08
N VAL A 74 -8.46 -7.78 1.68
CA VAL A 74 -9.59 -8.30 0.91
C VAL A 74 -10.43 -9.15 1.84
N TYR A 75 -11.74 -8.89 1.90
CA TYR A 75 -12.66 -9.72 2.68
C TYR A 75 -12.90 -11.05 1.98
N VAL A 76 -12.73 -12.15 2.71
CA VAL A 76 -12.84 -13.52 2.17
C VAL A 76 -14.17 -14.16 2.54
N GLY A 77 -14.66 -13.92 3.76
CA GLY A 77 -15.92 -14.49 4.20
C GLY A 77 -16.04 -14.55 5.72
N LYS A 78 -17.13 -15.16 6.18
CA LYS A 78 -17.40 -15.32 7.61
C LYS A 78 -17.54 -16.79 7.99
N GLU A 79 -17.11 -17.10 9.20
CA GLU A 79 -17.37 -18.35 9.89
C GLU A 79 -18.23 -18.05 11.13
N SER A 80 -19.25 -18.86 11.41
CA SER A 80 -20.07 -18.73 12.61
C SER A 80 -19.91 -19.95 13.51
N ASN A 81 -19.60 -19.70 14.77
CA ASN A 81 -19.60 -20.72 15.82
C ASN A 81 -20.97 -20.69 16.53
N LYS A 82 -21.67 -21.82 16.47
CA LYS A 82 -22.96 -22.03 17.12
C LYS A 82 -22.76 -22.92 18.34
N LYS A 83 -23.36 -22.55 19.48
CA LYS A 83 -23.43 -23.38 20.68
C LYS A 83 -24.91 -23.60 21.00
N VAL A 84 -25.36 -24.85 21.04
CA VAL A 84 -26.77 -25.23 21.30
C VAL A 84 -27.75 -24.46 20.37
N GLY A 85 -27.48 -24.46 19.06
CA GLY A 85 -28.33 -23.78 18.07
C GLY A 85 -28.20 -22.25 17.99
N VAL A 86 -27.60 -21.59 19.00
CA VAL A 86 -27.43 -20.14 19.04
C VAL A 86 -26.03 -19.73 18.55
N THR A 87 -25.97 -18.79 17.61
CA THR A 87 -24.69 -18.21 17.16
C THR A 87 -24.06 -17.41 18.29
N THR A 88 -22.89 -17.83 18.76
CA THR A 88 -22.19 -17.16 19.88
C THR A 88 -21.12 -16.20 19.37
N LEU A 89 -20.45 -16.57 18.27
CA LEU A 89 -19.30 -15.86 17.73
C LEU A 89 -19.30 -15.94 16.20
N VAL A 90 -19.13 -14.82 15.53
CA VAL A 90 -18.89 -14.75 14.09
C VAL A 90 -17.47 -14.26 13.86
N LYS A 91 -16.66 -15.02 13.14
CA LYS A 91 -15.34 -14.61 12.67
C LYS A 91 -15.46 -14.11 11.23
N HIS A 92 -14.88 -12.97 10.93
CA HIS A 92 -14.76 -12.40 9.61
C HIS A 92 -13.30 -12.51 9.18
N HIS A 93 -13.05 -13.16 8.05
CA HIS A 93 -11.73 -13.50 7.55
C HIS A 93 -11.35 -12.61 6.37
N TYR A 94 -10.06 -12.29 6.32
CA TYR A 94 -9.47 -11.36 5.37
C TYR A 94 -8.10 -11.87 4.90
N CYS A 95 -7.79 -11.64 3.63
CA CYS A 95 -6.41 -11.70 3.14
C CYS A 95 -5.83 -10.29 3.17
N CYS A 96 -4.82 -10.08 4.00
CA CYS A 96 -4.17 -8.77 4.14
C CYS A 96 -2.75 -8.81 3.58
N PHE A 97 -2.36 -7.76 2.88
CA PHE A 97 -1.09 -7.67 2.16
C PHE A 97 -0.14 -6.66 2.81
N GLY A 98 1.16 -6.78 2.50
CA GLY A 98 2.19 -5.94 3.10
C GLY A 98 2.08 -4.48 2.67
N ASN A 99 1.65 -4.24 1.43
CA ASN A 99 1.38 -2.91 0.90
C ASN A 99 0.27 -2.95 -0.16
N LEU A 100 -0.12 -1.76 -0.65
CA LEU A 100 -1.26 -1.64 -1.56
C LEU A 100 -0.96 -2.21 -2.95
N LEU A 101 0.29 -2.11 -3.42
CA LEU A 101 0.71 -2.74 -4.68
C LEU A 101 0.50 -4.26 -4.62
N ASP A 102 0.94 -4.91 -3.54
CA ASP A 102 0.76 -6.36 -3.34
C ASP A 102 -0.72 -6.76 -3.41
N LYS A 103 -1.60 -5.98 -2.77
CA LYS A 103 -3.05 -6.21 -2.81
C LYS A 103 -3.59 -6.06 -4.22
N VAL A 104 -3.28 -4.97 -4.91
CA VAL A 104 -3.77 -4.69 -6.26
C VAL A 104 -3.34 -5.80 -7.23
N VAL A 105 -2.05 -6.15 -7.21
CA VAL A 105 -1.51 -7.24 -8.05
C VAL A 105 -2.25 -8.54 -7.75
N GLN A 106 -2.40 -8.93 -6.48
CA GLN A 106 -3.09 -10.17 -6.12
C GLN A 106 -4.56 -10.19 -6.53
N VAL A 107 -5.29 -9.09 -6.36
CA VAL A 107 -6.71 -9.00 -6.74
C VAL A 107 -6.87 -9.12 -8.25
N GLN A 108 -6.09 -8.35 -9.01
CA GLN A 108 -6.22 -8.31 -10.47
C GLN A 108 -5.65 -9.57 -11.14
N ALA A 109 -4.50 -10.07 -10.67
CA ALA A 109 -3.91 -11.32 -11.15
C ALA A 109 -4.84 -12.52 -10.96
N ARG A 110 -5.39 -12.67 -9.75
CA ARG A 110 -6.30 -13.79 -9.45
C ARG A 110 -7.59 -13.73 -10.27
N LYS A 111 -8.07 -12.53 -10.60
CA LYS A 111 -9.20 -12.34 -11.52
C LYS A 111 -8.88 -12.90 -12.92
N GLN A 112 -7.69 -12.61 -13.46
CA GLN A 112 -7.26 -13.15 -14.76
C GLN A 112 -7.02 -14.67 -14.71
N LEU A 113 -6.42 -15.15 -13.62
CA LEU A 113 -6.07 -16.57 -13.43
C LEU A 113 -7.24 -17.46 -12.97
N GLY A 114 -8.41 -16.89 -12.69
CA GLY A 114 -9.57 -17.63 -12.18
C GLY A 114 -9.38 -18.18 -10.75
N LEU A 115 -8.52 -17.55 -9.95
CA LEU A 115 -8.22 -17.96 -8.58
C LEU A 115 -9.11 -17.23 -7.58
N SER A 116 -9.60 -17.94 -6.56
CA SER A 116 -10.37 -17.33 -5.47
C SER A 116 -9.49 -17.02 -4.26
N PHE A 117 -9.96 -16.14 -3.37
CA PHE A 117 -9.37 -15.98 -2.02
C PHE A 117 -9.84 -17.05 -1.03
N GLY A 118 -10.53 -18.10 -1.49
CA GLY A 118 -11.11 -19.13 -0.65
C GLY A 118 -12.41 -18.67 0.00
N SER A 119 -12.66 -19.15 1.22
CA SER A 119 -13.88 -18.87 1.99
C SER A 119 -13.57 -18.56 3.44
N GLY A 120 -14.56 -18.12 4.22
CA GLY A 120 -14.37 -17.74 5.62
C GLY A 120 -13.60 -18.78 6.45
N LYS A 121 -13.94 -20.06 6.33
CA LYS A 121 -13.24 -21.13 7.07
C LYS A 121 -11.85 -21.48 6.50
N ASN A 122 -11.68 -21.29 5.19
CA ASN A 122 -10.49 -21.70 4.43
C ASN A 122 -10.05 -20.56 3.51
N PRO A 123 -9.44 -19.49 4.05
CA PRO A 123 -8.90 -18.41 3.24
C PRO A 123 -7.63 -18.86 2.53
N ASP A 124 -7.51 -18.54 1.24
CA ASP A 124 -6.31 -18.71 0.45
C ASP A 124 -5.65 -17.36 0.21
N CYS A 125 -4.62 -17.04 1.01
CA CYS A 125 -3.83 -15.80 0.88
C CYS A 125 -2.42 -16.05 0.35
N ARG A 126 -2.17 -17.19 -0.32
CA ARG A 126 -0.84 -17.53 -0.83
C ARG A 126 -0.31 -16.51 -1.86
N GLY A 127 1.01 -16.50 -2.02
CA GLY A 127 1.66 -15.76 -3.10
C GLY A 127 1.38 -16.37 -4.47
N LEU A 128 1.58 -15.56 -5.51
CA LEU A 128 1.57 -16.01 -6.90
C LEU A 128 2.89 -16.72 -7.20
N THR A 129 2.82 -17.90 -7.80
CA THR A 129 3.98 -18.64 -8.31
C THR A 129 4.56 -17.93 -9.53
N LEU A 130 5.77 -18.33 -9.94
CA LEU A 130 6.40 -17.74 -11.12
C LEU A 130 5.61 -18.06 -12.39
N GLU A 131 5.12 -19.30 -12.53
CA GLU A 131 4.32 -19.72 -13.68
C GLU A 131 2.98 -18.97 -13.75
N GLU A 132 2.37 -18.65 -12.61
CA GLU A 132 1.18 -17.81 -12.57
C GLU A 132 1.50 -16.37 -12.97
N ILE A 133 2.65 -15.85 -12.55
CA ILE A 133 3.11 -14.50 -12.85
C ILE A 133 3.36 -14.30 -14.35
N GLU A 134 3.98 -15.28 -15.01
CA GLU A 134 4.26 -15.25 -16.44
C GLU A 134 2.99 -15.26 -17.30
N ARG A 135 1.88 -15.77 -16.75
CA ARG A 135 0.59 -15.86 -17.44
C ARG A 135 -0.28 -14.61 -17.28
N ILE A 136 0.09 -13.69 -16.40
CA ILE A 136 -0.65 -12.44 -16.17
C ILE A 136 -0.38 -11.48 -17.32
N ASN A 137 -1.45 -10.90 -17.87
CA ASN A 137 -1.33 -9.73 -18.73
C ASN A 137 -1.17 -8.48 -17.86
N TRP A 138 0.05 -7.97 -17.77
CA TRP A 138 0.40 -6.79 -16.96
C TRP A 138 -0.21 -5.49 -17.49
N ASP A 139 -0.52 -5.42 -18.78
CA ASP A 139 -1.16 -4.25 -19.40
C ASP A 139 -2.64 -4.11 -19.00
N GLU A 140 -3.26 -5.21 -18.55
CA GLU A 140 -4.65 -5.24 -18.08
C GLU A 140 -4.79 -5.09 -16.55
N ILE A 141 -3.67 -4.98 -15.82
CA ILE A 141 -3.73 -4.77 -14.37
C ILE A 141 -4.08 -3.30 -14.09
N ASP A 142 -5.24 -3.09 -13.47
CA ASP A 142 -5.64 -1.75 -13.02
C ASP A 142 -4.89 -1.33 -11.75
N PHE A 143 -3.89 -0.47 -11.92
CA PHE A 143 -3.08 0.10 -10.83
C PHE A 143 -3.62 1.43 -10.27
N THR A 144 -4.80 1.88 -10.69
CA THR A 144 -5.34 3.20 -10.33
C THR A 144 -5.39 3.40 -8.81
N GLU A 145 -5.92 2.42 -8.07
CA GLU A 145 -6.00 2.46 -6.60
C GLU A 145 -4.62 2.68 -5.96
N PHE A 146 -3.59 2.00 -6.47
CA PHE A 146 -2.23 2.14 -5.97
C PHE A 146 -1.63 3.50 -6.32
N ILE A 147 -1.82 3.98 -7.56
CA ILE A 147 -1.30 5.26 -8.01
C ILE A 147 -1.94 6.42 -7.24
N GLU A 148 -3.24 6.36 -6.97
CA GLU A 148 -3.95 7.37 -6.18
C GLU A 148 -3.43 7.44 -4.73
N ASP A 149 -3.29 6.30 -4.07
CA ASP A 149 -2.71 6.21 -2.72
C ASP A 149 -1.26 6.72 -2.70
N LEU A 150 -0.46 6.38 -3.71
CA LEU A 150 0.89 6.91 -3.87
C LEU A 150 0.88 8.43 -4.02
N LYS A 151 0.03 9.00 -4.88
CA LYS A 151 -0.10 10.45 -5.06
C LYS A 151 -0.46 11.12 -3.74
N VAL A 152 -1.50 10.64 -3.05
CA VAL A 152 -1.92 11.21 -1.76
C VAL A 152 -0.79 11.15 -0.74
N LYS A 153 -0.11 10.01 -0.59
CA LYS A 153 1.01 9.85 0.35
C LYS A 153 2.23 10.69 -0.03
N PHE A 154 2.51 10.82 -1.33
CA PHE A 154 3.62 11.62 -1.83
C PHE A 154 3.35 13.10 -1.60
N PHE A 155 2.21 13.65 -2.06
CA PHE A 155 1.88 15.06 -1.91
C PHE A 155 1.57 15.47 -0.46
N SER A 156 1.07 14.57 0.38
CA SER A 156 0.86 14.88 1.82
C SER A 156 2.15 14.91 2.63
N LYS A 157 3.18 14.15 2.23
CA LYS A 157 4.48 14.14 2.92
C LYS A 157 5.49 15.09 2.30
N TYR A 158 5.41 15.28 0.99
CA TYR A 158 6.28 16.14 0.23
C TYR A 158 5.59 17.50 0.07
N LYS A 159 5.88 18.43 0.99
CA LYS A 159 5.63 19.84 0.70
C LYS A 159 6.53 20.20 -0.47
N MET A 160 5.94 20.38 -1.65
CA MET A 160 6.68 20.95 -2.76
C MET A 160 7.24 22.30 -2.29
N PRO A 161 8.57 22.51 -2.34
CA PRO A 161 9.13 23.80 -1.99
C PRO A 161 8.48 24.87 -2.86
N GLY A 162 7.98 25.93 -2.24
CA GLY A 162 7.45 27.07 -2.97
C GLY A 162 8.56 27.79 -3.76
N GLY A 163 8.17 28.77 -4.58
CA GLY A 163 9.16 29.62 -5.27
C GLY A 163 10.13 30.29 -4.29
N ASP A 164 9.66 30.64 -3.09
CA ASP A 164 10.48 31.27 -2.05
C ASP A 164 11.47 30.29 -1.41
N ASP A 165 11.08 29.04 -1.16
CA ASP A 165 11.98 27.98 -0.66
C ASP A 165 13.08 27.66 -1.69
N LEU A 166 12.75 27.76 -2.99
CA LEU A 166 13.70 27.56 -4.06
C LEU A 166 14.69 28.74 -4.14
N LYS A 167 14.21 29.98 -4.01
CA LYS A 167 15.06 31.18 -3.93
C LYS A 167 16.01 31.12 -2.74
N GLU A 168 15.51 30.71 -1.57
CA GLU A 168 16.34 30.58 -0.37
C GLU A 168 17.42 29.51 -0.52
N ARG A 169 17.10 28.37 -1.15
CA ARG A 169 18.09 27.33 -1.49
C ARG A 169 19.12 27.81 -2.50
N ILE A 170 18.71 28.56 -3.52
CA ILE A 170 19.61 29.16 -4.51
C ILE A 170 20.57 30.12 -3.81
N ASN A 171 20.06 31.05 -3.01
CA ASN A 171 20.86 32.03 -2.29
C ASN A 171 21.83 31.38 -1.29
N ASN A 172 21.40 30.34 -0.58
CA ASN A 172 22.26 29.63 0.38
C ASN A 172 23.31 28.73 -0.28
N SER A 173 23.01 28.17 -1.46
CA SER A 173 23.94 27.28 -2.18
C SER A 173 24.90 28.05 -3.08
N LEU A 174 24.50 29.24 -3.52
CA LEU A 174 25.18 30.06 -4.52
C LEU A 174 25.10 31.54 -4.10
N PRO A 175 25.80 31.93 -3.02
CA PRO A 175 25.71 33.28 -2.42
C PRO A 175 26.16 34.41 -3.37
N ASP A 176 26.90 34.07 -4.43
CA ASP A 176 27.42 35.02 -5.42
C ASP A 176 26.58 35.08 -6.72
N ILE A 177 25.42 34.40 -6.78
CA ILE A 177 24.52 34.54 -7.93
C ILE A 177 23.80 35.88 -7.85
N ARG A 178 23.97 36.68 -8.90
CA ARG A 178 23.23 37.94 -9.10
C ARG A 178 21.87 37.64 -9.75
N GLU A 179 20.81 38.25 -9.22
CA GLU A 179 19.50 38.22 -9.87
C GLU A 179 19.55 39.03 -11.19
N PHE A 180 18.96 38.49 -12.26
CA PHE A 180 18.87 39.18 -13.54
C PHE A 180 17.98 40.42 -13.41
N ASP A 181 18.53 41.58 -13.72
CA ASP A 181 17.90 42.90 -13.54
C ASP A 181 16.92 43.28 -14.67
N GLY A 182 16.70 42.38 -15.64
CA GLY A 182 15.85 42.66 -16.81
C GLY A 182 16.53 43.48 -17.90
N ASN A 183 17.76 43.96 -17.67
CA ASN A 183 18.51 44.77 -18.62
C ASN A 183 19.50 43.88 -19.40
N THR A 184 19.13 43.49 -20.61
CA THR A 184 19.96 42.65 -21.50
C THR A 184 21.27 43.32 -21.94
N GLN A 185 21.44 44.62 -21.69
CA GLN A 185 22.65 45.39 -22.03
C GLN A 185 23.59 45.60 -20.83
N ASN A 186 23.20 45.15 -19.62
CA ASN A 186 24.09 45.24 -18.47
C ASN A 186 25.23 44.22 -18.62
N GLN A 187 26.46 44.73 -18.75
CA GLN A 187 27.66 43.93 -19.00
C GLN A 187 27.97 42.94 -17.87
N ASP A 188 27.46 43.19 -16.66
CA ASP A 188 27.57 42.30 -15.50
C ASP A 188 26.69 41.04 -15.63
N ASN A 189 25.65 41.05 -16.47
CA ASN A 189 24.81 39.87 -16.73
C ASN A 189 25.58 38.79 -17.53
N ASN A 190 26.66 39.17 -18.23
CA ASN A 190 27.53 38.25 -18.98
C ASN A 190 28.43 37.37 -18.09
N ALA A 191 28.49 37.61 -16.78
CA ALA A 191 29.25 36.79 -15.84
C ALA A 191 28.55 35.45 -15.49
N SER A 192 27.28 35.30 -15.85
CA SER A 192 26.45 34.10 -15.58
C SER A 192 26.68 32.93 -16.56
N GLY A 193 27.65 33.05 -17.48
CA GLY A 193 28.04 31.97 -18.39
C GLY A 193 27.12 31.75 -19.59
N TRP A 194 26.03 32.51 -19.72
CA TRP A 194 25.19 32.50 -20.92
C TRP A 194 25.76 33.46 -21.95
N ARG A 195 26.48 32.93 -22.94
CA ARG A 195 26.84 33.70 -24.15
C ARG A 195 25.57 33.84 -24.98
N VAL A 196 24.98 35.03 -24.96
CA VAL A 196 23.98 35.40 -25.97
C VAL A 196 24.76 35.48 -27.29
N GLY A 197 24.42 34.60 -28.23
CA GLY A 197 25.00 34.65 -29.57
C GLY A 197 24.61 35.97 -30.22
N GLU A 198 25.60 36.76 -30.60
CA GLU A 198 25.44 37.83 -31.57
C GLU A 198 25.38 37.19 -32.96
N GLU A 199 24.21 37.24 -33.59
CA GLU A 199 24.05 37.52 -35.02
C GLU A 199 22.80 38.39 -35.22
#